data_AF-A0A929RF52-F1
#
_entry.id   AF-A0A929RF52-F1
#
_cell.length_a   1.000
_cell.length_b   1.000
_cell.length_c   1.000
_cell.angle_alpha   90.00
_cell.angle_beta   90.00
_cell.angle_gamma   90.00
#
_symmetry.space_group_name_H-M   'P 1'
#
loop_
_entity.id
_entity.type
_entity.pdbx_description
1 polymer ?
#
loop_
_entity_poly.entity_id
_entity_poly.type
_entity_poly.pdbx_seq_one_letter_code
_entity_poly.pdbx_strand_id
1 'polypeptide(L)'
;MTHMTHTLRQPAHAAAACAGLALLLGACAPATPQADPTPTATDGCAYLLKAEEGALVRPRAANTSPEYYFDSLPQGWGQKRTSLKGGNGQGPYPWVNKDLSIGQSAVVDGVGTFTLLAITPGAREYNPRFITFCFDPDPSLDLNEEEMKKFSAS
;
A
#
# COMPACT_ATOMS: atom_id res chain seq x y z
N MET A 1 40.19 30.83 -21.51
CA MET A 1 39.53 29.92 -22.47
C MET A 1 40.24 28.58 -22.37
N THR A 2 39.49 27.52 -22.04
CA THR A 2 39.73 26.05 -22.20
C THR A 2 41.17 25.54 -22.36
N HIS A 3 41.63 24.51 -21.64
CA HIS A 3 41.14 23.12 -21.66
C HIS A 3 41.69 22.32 -20.45
N MET A 4 40.88 21.41 -19.90
CA MET A 4 41.36 20.26 -19.10
C MET A 4 40.88 18.99 -19.78
N THR A 5 41.81 18.06 -20.07
CA THR A 5 41.47 16.67 -20.41
C THR A 5 42.65 15.72 -20.14
N HIS A 6 42.33 14.63 -19.42
CA HIS A 6 42.93 13.27 -19.44
C HIS A 6 44.37 13.07 -18.87
N THR A 7 44.78 11.97 -18.22
CA THR A 7 44.28 10.58 -18.08
C THR A 7 44.99 9.84 -16.92
N LEU A 8 44.29 8.86 -16.33
CA LEU A 8 44.68 7.59 -15.67
C LEU A 8 46.15 7.28 -15.25
N ARG A 9 46.30 6.70 -14.04
CA ARG A 9 47.16 5.51 -13.74
C ARG A 9 46.93 4.97 -12.31
N GLN A 10 46.34 3.77 -12.20
CA GLN A 10 46.59 2.78 -11.13
C GLN A 10 47.95 2.06 -11.43
N PRO A 11 48.44 1.01 -10.72
CA PRO A 11 48.08 0.34 -9.43
C PRO A 11 49.31 0.06 -8.51
N ALA A 12 49.11 -0.59 -7.34
CA ALA A 12 49.89 -1.72 -6.77
C ALA A 12 49.68 -1.82 -5.23
N HIS A 13 48.89 -2.74 -4.68
CA HIS A 13 49.15 -4.18 -4.36
C HIS A 13 49.44 -4.45 -2.86
N ALA A 14 48.98 -5.64 -2.43
CA ALA A 14 49.31 -6.41 -1.23
C ALA A 14 48.39 -6.17 0.00
N ALA A 15 47.86 -7.18 0.69
CA ALA A 15 48.14 -8.62 0.67
C ALA A 15 46.89 -9.43 1.02
N ALA A 16 46.71 -10.55 0.30
CA ALA A 16 45.81 -11.62 0.65
C ALA A 16 46.48 -12.51 1.71
N ALA A 17 45.77 -12.78 2.80
CA ALA A 17 46.04 -13.91 3.69
C ALA A 17 44.75 -14.71 3.84
N CYS A 18 44.56 -15.69 2.94
CA CYS A 18 43.56 -16.74 3.10
C CYS A 18 44.21 -17.90 3.86
N ALA A 19 43.86 -18.08 5.12
CA ALA A 19 44.00 -19.36 5.82
C ALA A 19 42.58 -19.92 6.01
N GLY A 20 42.26 -20.97 5.26
CA GLY A 20 40.97 -21.64 5.33
C GLY A 20 40.94 -22.73 6.40
N LEU A 21 39.77 -22.96 6.99
CA LEU A 21 39.19 -24.30 7.12
C LEU A 21 37.71 -24.22 7.53
N ALA A 22 36.89 -25.01 6.82
CA ALA A 22 35.59 -25.58 7.21
C ALA A 22 34.29 -24.75 7.09
N LEU A 23 33.61 -24.94 5.95
CA LEU A 23 32.16 -25.06 5.71
C LEU A 23 31.19 -24.26 6.61
N LEU A 24 30.59 -23.21 6.04
CA LEU A 24 29.13 -22.94 5.96
C LEU A 24 28.92 -21.72 5.03
N LEU A 25 28.06 -21.88 4.02
CA LEU A 25 27.95 -21.01 2.85
C LEU A 25 27.36 -19.62 3.16
N GLY A 26 28.08 -18.57 2.71
CA GLY A 26 27.55 -17.29 2.19
C GLY A 26 27.14 -16.23 3.23
N ALA A 27 28.06 -15.38 3.69
CA ALA A 27 28.52 -14.12 3.08
C ALA A 27 27.86 -12.88 3.72
N CYS A 28 28.63 -12.21 4.60
CA CYS A 28 28.34 -10.90 5.17
C CYS A 28 28.62 -9.81 4.11
N ALA A 29 27.59 -9.05 3.73
CA ALA A 29 27.69 -7.90 2.83
C ALA A 29 27.50 -6.59 3.63
N PRO A 30 28.17 -5.49 3.23
CA PRO A 30 28.13 -4.23 3.97
C PRO A 30 26.73 -3.60 3.89
N ALA A 31 26.22 -3.12 5.03
CA ALA A 31 24.94 -2.45 5.13
C ALA A 31 24.97 -1.10 4.39
N THR A 32 24.41 -1.07 3.17
CA THR A 32 23.99 0.16 2.51
C THR A 32 22.75 0.73 3.23
N PRO A 33 22.50 2.06 3.19
CA PRO A 33 21.24 2.61 3.67
C PRO A 33 20.10 2.01 2.85
N GLN A 34 19.33 1.13 3.46
CA GLN A 34 18.13 0.58 2.87
C GLN A 34 17.14 1.72 2.71
N ALA A 35 16.93 2.17 1.48
CA ALA A 35 15.78 3.01 1.17
C ALA A 35 14.53 2.27 1.66
N ASP A 36 13.64 2.99 2.36
CA ASP A 36 12.33 2.45 2.73
C ASP A 36 11.71 1.76 1.51
N PRO A 37 11.14 0.55 1.64
CA PRO A 37 10.53 -0.11 0.52
C PRO A 37 9.38 0.76 0.01
N THR A 38 9.54 1.32 -1.19
CA THR A 38 8.41 1.82 -1.98
C THR A 38 7.45 0.63 -2.12
N PRO A 39 6.20 0.71 -1.65
CA PRO A 39 5.26 -0.39 -1.84
C PRO A 39 5.06 -0.59 -3.33
N THR A 40 5.59 -1.70 -3.84
CA THR A 40 5.35 -2.18 -5.20
C THR A 40 3.86 -2.43 -5.33
N ALA A 41 3.20 -1.68 -6.19
CA ALA A 41 1.84 -1.97 -6.58
C ALA A 41 1.81 -3.22 -7.49
N THR A 42 0.76 -4.03 -7.31
CA THR A 42 0.02 -4.69 -8.41
C THR A 42 0.45 -6.04 -9.00
N ASP A 43 1.12 -6.93 -8.26
CA ASP A 43 1.07 -8.37 -8.61
C ASP A 43 0.23 -9.11 -7.56
N GLY A 44 -1.10 -9.05 -7.70
CA GLY A 44 -2.03 -9.82 -6.85
C GLY A 44 -3.27 -9.08 -6.34
N CYS A 45 -3.45 -7.81 -6.69
CA CYS A 45 -4.66 -7.07 -6.34
C CYS A 45 -5.79 -7.36 -7.33
N ALA A 46 -6.95 -7.81 -6.87
CA ALA A 46 -8.11 -8.05 -7.73
C ALA A 46 -8.70 -6.73 -8.25
N TYR A 47 -8.91 -5.74 -7.38
CA TYR A 47 -9.41 -4.41 -7.75
C TYR A 47 -8.55 -3.31 -7.14
N LEU A 48 -7.84 -2.57 -7.99
CA LEU A 48 -7.11 -1.36 -7.60
C LEU A 48 -8.06 -0.16 -7.64
N LEU A 49 -8.42 0.34 -6.47
CA LEU A 49 -9.46 1.36 -6.32
C LEU A 49 -8.88 2.66 -5.76
N LYS A 50 -9.48 3.77 -6.17
CA LYS A 50 -9.22 5.12 -5.67
C LYS A 50 -10.54 5.79 -5.32
N ALA A 51 -10.71 6.12 -4.05
CA ALA A 51 -11.91 6.80 -3.55
C ALA A 51 -11.54 8.13 -2.90
N GLU A 52 -12.45 9.10 -2.98
CA GLU A 52 -12.39 10.26 -2.11
C GLU A 52 -12.57 9.79 -0.65
N GLU A 53 -11.86 10.40 0.28
CA GLU A 53 -12.07 10.15 1.71
C GLU A 53 -13.54 10.39 2.09
N GLY A 54 -14.11 9.48 2.89
CA GLY A 54 -15.54 9.47 3.22
C GLY A 54 -16.46 8.92 2.13
N ALA A 55 -15.98 8.67 0.92
CA ALA A 55 -16.81 8.06 -0.12
C ALA A 55 -17.16 6.62 0.23
N LEU A 56 -18.45 6.30 0.11
CA LEU A 56 -19.01 4.99 0.44
C LEU A 56 -18.83 4.03 -0.73
N VAL A 57 -18.11 2.95 -0.48
CA VAL A 57 -17.90 1.85 -1.42
C VAL A 57 -18.84 0.70 -1.04
N ARG A 58 -19.66 0.27 -2.01
CA ARG A 58 -20.67 -0.78 -1.82
C ARG A 58 -20.33 -2.03 -2.65
N PRO A 59 -19.52 -2.95 -2.11
CA PRO A 59 -19.00 -4.06 -2.89
C PRO A 59 -20.04 -5.14 -3.25
N ARG A 60 -21.32 -5.03 -2.83
CA ARG A 60 -22.35 -6.05 -3.07
C ARG A 60 -23.42 -5.61 -4.08
N ALA A 61 -23.78 -6.47 -5.04
CA ALA A 61 -24.61 -6.13 -6.21
C ALA A 61 -26.09 -5.88 -5.88
N ALA A 62 -26.63 -6.51 -4.83
CA ALA A 62 -28.07 -6.54 -4.58
C ALA A 62 -28.59 -5.79 -3.33
N ASN A 63 -27.74 -5.16 -2.51
CA ASN A 63 -28.18 -4.33 -1.36
C ASN A 63 -27.12 -3.28 -1.06
N THR A 64 -27.53 -2.04 -0.78
CA THR A 64 -26.66 -0.88 -0.52
C THR A 64 -25.79 -1.00 0.74
N SER A 65 -25.83 -2.15 1.42
CA SER A 65 -25.05 -2.51 2.60
C SER A 65 -24.48 -3.93 2.48
N PRO A 66 -23.30 -4.20 3.07
CA PRO A 66 -22.48 -3.26 3.83
C PRO A 66 -21.78 -2.24 2.94
N GLU A 67 -21.61 -1.04 3.47
CA GLU A 67 -20.83 0.02 2.84
C GLU A 67 -19.58 0.27 3.66
N TYR A 68 -18.49 0.60 3.00
CA TYR A 68 -17.21 0.87 3.62
C TYR A 68 -16.63 2.18 3.10
N TYR A 69 -15.93 2.89 3.96
CA TYR A 69 -15.25 4.12 3.61
C TYR A 69 -13.99 4.26 4.44
N PHE A 70 -13.06 5.05 3.93
CA PHE A 70 -11.88 5.46 4.66
C PHE A 70 -12.10 6.85 5.24
N ASP A 71 -11.68 7.06 6.47
CA ASP A 71 -11.86 8.31 7.20
C ASP A 71 -10.57 8.68 7.94
N SER A 72 -10.10 9.91 7.70
CA SER A 72 -8.94 10.46 8.39
C SER A 72 -9.29 10.74 9.83
N LEU A 73 -8.42 10.35 10.75
CA LEU A 73 -8.42 10.92 12.09
C LEU A 73 -8.09 12.42 11.99
N PRO A 74 -8.57 13.28 12.91
CA PRO A 74 -8.40 14.75 12.88
C PRO A 74 -6.96 15.22 13.16
N GLN A 75 -5.99 14.68 12.41
CA GLN A 75 -4.58 14.85 12.66
C GLN A 75 -3.88 15.20 11.34
N GLY A 76 -3.60 16.48 11.11
CA GLY A 76 -2.50 16.99 10.27
C GLY A 76 -2.42 16.61 8.78
N TRP A 77 -1.78 17.49 8.00
CA TRP A 77 -1.44 17.24 6.59
C TRP A 77 -0.27 16.25 6.47
N GLY A 78 -0.33 15.31 5.51
CA GLY A 78 0.77 14.37 5.22
C GLY A 78 0.73 13.02 5.96
N GLN A 79 -0.42 12.64 6.53
CA GLN A 79 -0.54 11.36 7.25
C GLN A 79 -0.38 10.14 6.35
N LYS A 80 0.19 9.08 6.94
CA LYS A 80 0.34 7.74 6.36
C LYS A 80 -0.65 6.70 6.94
N ARG A 81 -1.67 7.16 7.70
CA ARG A 81 -2.72 6.32 8.30
C ARG A 81 -4.13 6.87 8.07
N THR A 82 -5.11 5.99 7.99
CA THR A 82 -6.56 6.28 7.91
C THR A 82 -7.32 5.14 8.60
N SER A 83 -8.60 5.31 8.90
CA SER A 83 -9.44 4.25 9.45
C SER A 83 -10.37 3.71 8.36
N LEU A 84 -10.37 2.40 8.14
CA LEU A 84 -11.46 1.74 7.41
C LEU A 84 -12.66 1.63 8.36
N LYS A 85 -13.79 2.18 7.94
CA LYS A 85 -15.04 2.16 8.68
C LYS A 85 -16.16 1.61 7.80
N GLY A 86 -17.19 1.07 8.42
CA GLY A 86 -18.39 0.63 7.69
C GLY A 86 -18.90 -0.72 8.16
N GLY A 87 -19.68 -1.38 7.31
CA GLY A 87 -20.55 -2.49 7.71
C GLY A 87 -21.97 -2.01 7.96
N ASN A 88 -22.87 -2.92 8.33
CA ASN A 88 -24.25 -2.59 8.68
C ASN A 88 -24.61 -2.95 10.14
N GLY A 89 -23.65 -3.50 10.89
CA GLY A 89 -23.83 -3.91 12.28
C GLY A 89 -24.85 -5.05 12.48
N GLN A 90 -25.31 -5.69 11.40
CA GLN A 90 -26.39 -6.68 11.43
C GLN A 90 -26.09 -7.87 10.50
N GLY A 91 -26.44 -9.08 10.95
CA GLY A 91 -26.20 -10.29 10.15
C GLY A 91 -24.70 -10.56 9.96
N PRO A 92 -24.26 -11.07 8.79
CA PRO A 92 -22.86 -11.50 8.58
C PRO A 92 -21.86 -10.33 8.42
N TYR A 93 -22.29 -9.07 8.46
CA TYR A 93 -21.44 -7.91 8.16
C TYR A 93 -21.27 -6.97 9.38
N PRO A 94 -20.44 -7.36 10.37
CA PRO A 94 -20.23 -6.56 11.57
C PRO A 94 -19.68 -5.17 11.24
N TRP A 95 -19.90 -4.23 12.15
CA TRP A 95 -19.31 -2.90 12.04
C TRP A 95 -17.79 -2.98 12.16
N VAL A 96 -17.09 -2.43 11.17
CA VAL A 96 -15.63 -2.30 11.11
C VAL A 96 -15.26 -0.89 11.51
N ASN A 97 -14.24 -0.76 12.36
CA ASN A 97 -13.55 0.49 12.65
C ASN A 97 -12.08 0.15 12.93
N LYS A 98 -11.26 0.12 11.88
CA LYS A 98 -9.87 -0.34 11.95
C LYS A 98 -8.92 0.69 11.39
N ASP A 99 -7.96 1.11 12.21
CA ASP A 99 -6.86 1.96 11.78
C ASP A 99 -5.87 1.17 10.92
N LEU A 100 -5.49 1.75 9.79
CA LEU A 100 -4.57 1.19 8.82
C LEU A 100 -3.51 2.22 8.47
N SER A 101 -2.25 1.79 8.49
CA SER A 101 -1.13 2.47 7.85
C SER A 101 -0.92 1.92 6.44
N ILE A 102 -0.26 2.68 5.57
CA ILE A 102 0.08 2.24 4.22
C ILE A 102 0.78 0.86 4.26
N GLY A 103 0.30 -0.08 3.44
CA GLY A 103 0.72 -1.47 3.38
C GLY A 103 -0.06 -2.42 4.31
N GLN A 104 -0.92 -1.91 5.20
CA GLN A 104 -1.73 -2.75 6.09
C GLN A 104 -3.10 -3.08 5.49
N SER A 105 -3.63 -4.23 5.93
CA SER A 105 -4.92 -4.74 5.48
C SER A 105 -5.96 -4.88 6.59
N ALA A 106 -7.21 -4.71 6.23
CA ALA A 106 -8.38 -5.09 6.98
C ALA A 106 -9.08 -6.24 6.26
N VAL A 107 -9.23 -7.38 6.94
CA VAL A 107 -10.04 -8.51 6.45
C VAL A 107 -11.43 -8.35 7.04
N VAL A 108 -12.44 -8.49 6.19
CA VAL A 108 -13.85 -8.42 6.55
C VAL A 108 -14.53 -9.69 6.08
N ASP A 109 -14.93 -10.53 7.03
CA ASP A 109 -15.51 -11.85 6.76
C ASP A 109 -16.73 -11.74 5.84
N GLY A 110 -16.76 -12.57 4.79
CA GLY A 110 -17.82 -12.59 3.79
C GLY A 110 -17.86 -11.39 2.85
N VAL A 111 -16.88 -10.48 2.93
CA VAL A 111 -16.77 -9.32 2.03
C VAL A 111 -15.44 -9.35 1.28
N GLY A 112 -14.33 -9.43 2.00
CA GLY A 112 -13.00 -9.42 1.38
C GLY A 112 -11.96 -8.67 2.19
N THR A 113 -10.82 -8.44 1.54
CA THR A 113 -9.66 -7.78 2.13
C THR A 113 -9.46 -6.40 1.51
N PHE A 114 -9.36 -5.38 2.37
CA PHE A 114 -9.02 -4.02 2.00
C PHE A 114 -7.57 -3.75 2.40
N THR A 115 -6.69 -3.47 1.44
CA THR A 115 -5.28 -3.13 1.70
C THR A 115 -5.02 -1.68 1.35
N LEU A 116 -4.59 -0.88 2.33
CA LEU A 116 -4.29 0.53 2.11
C LEU A 116 -2.97 0.67 1.33
N LEU A 117 -2.99 1.33 0.18
CA LEU A 117 -1.80 1.47 -0.68
C LEU A 117 -1.23 2.89 -0.69
N ALA A 118 -2.08 3.90 -0.72
CA ALA A 118 -1.65 5.29 -0.68
C ALA A 118 -2.71 6.20 -0.11
N ILE A 119 -2.25 7.30 0.49
CA ILE A 119 -3.08 8.43 0.88
C ILE A 119 -2.56 9.66 0.13
N THR A 120 -3.30 10.09 -0.88
CA THR A 120 -2.99 11.28 -1.66
C THR A 120 -3.63 12.49 -0.97
N PRO A 121 -2.85 13.46 -0.46
CA PRO A 121 -3.43 14.68 0.10
C PRO A 121 -4.16 15.46 -1.00
N GLY A 122 -5.21 16.19 -0.61
CA GLY A 122 -5.82 17.18 -1.50
C GLY A 122 -4.82 18.28 -1.85
N ALA A 123 -5.09 19.05 -2.92
CA ALA A 123 -4.17 20.12 -3.34
C ALA A 123 -4.02 21.26 -2.31
N ARG A 124 -4.91 21.34 -1.32
CA ARG A 124 -4.93 22.32 -0.20
C ARG A 124 -5.40 21.65 1.08
N GLU A 125 -5.17 22.29 2.22
CA GLU A 125 -5.50 21.75 3.55
C GLU A 125 -6.94 21.22 3.67
N TYR A 126 -7.88 21.96 3.08
CA TYR A 126 -9.32 21.65 3.12
C TYR A 126 -9.83 20.88 1.89
N ASN A 127 -8.96 20.59 0.92
CA ASN A 127 -9.37 19.79 -0.23
C ASN A 127 -9.45 18.33 0.17
N PRO A 128 -10.41 17.58 -0.38
CA PRO A 128 -10.58 16.19 -0.03
C PRO A 128 -9.34 15.38 -0.41
N ARG A 129 -9.02 14.40 0.45
CA ARG A 129 -7.95 13.45 0.24
C ARG A 129 -8.47 12.30 -0.62
N PHE A 130 -7.57 11.63 -1.33
CA PHE A 130 -7.90 10.41 -2.06
C PHE A 130 -7.15 9.23 -1.47
N ILE A 131 -7.87 8.14 -1.27
CA ILE A 131 -7.35 6.89 -0.74
C ILE A 131 -7.25 5.90 -1.88
N THR A 132 -6.03 5.44 -2.16
CA THR A 132 -5.81 4.32 -3.07
C THR A 132 -5.66 3.05 -2.24
N PHE A 133 -6.44 2.03 -2.58
CA PHE A 133 -6.45 0.77 -1.87
C PHE A 133 -6.68 -0.39 -2.83
N CYS A 134 -6.19 -1.56 -2.43
CA CYS A 134 -6.57 -2.80 -3.07
C CYS A 134 -7.82 -3.36 -2.39
N PHE A 135 -8.75 -3.88 -3.18
CA PHE A 135 -9.85 -4.71 -2.70
C PHE A 135 -9.79 -6.09 -3.33
N ASP A 136 -9.63 -7.10 -2.49
CA ASP A 136 -9.69 -8.51 -2.87
C ASP A 136 -10.99 -9.10 -2.33
N PRO A 137 -12.03 -9.31 -3.17
CA PRO A 137 -13.33 -9.77 -2.69
C PRO A 137 -13.26 -11.20 -2.19
N ASP A 138 -14.08 -11.51 -1.18
CA ASP A 138 -14.35 -12.88 -0.79
C ASP A 138 -15.00 -13.61 -1.98
N PRO A 139 -14.58 -14.84 -2.34
CA PRO A 139 -15.17 -15.58 -3.46
C PRO A 139 -16.67 -15.84 -3.33
N SER A 140 -17.22 -15.79 -2.12
CA SER A 140 -18.65 -15.94 -1.85
C SER A 140 -19.44 -14.63 -1.95
N LEU A 141 -18.76 -13.49 -2.11
CA LEU A 141 -19.40 -12.19 -2.25
C LEU A 141 -20.07 -12.07 -3.62
N ASP A 142 -21.35 -11.74 -3.60
CA ASP A 142 -22.09 -11.28 -4.78
C ASP A 142 -21.60 -9.88 -5.19
N LEU A 143 -20.47 -9.85 -5.89
CA LEU A 143 -19.70 -8.65 -6.15
C LEU A 143 -20.44 -7.66 -7.05
N ASN A 144 -20.46 -6.39 -6.63
CA ASN A 144 -20.89 -5.29 -7.48
C ASN A 144 -19.77 -4.80 -8.37
N GLU A 145 -19.60 -5.42 -9.54
CA GLU A 145 -18.57 -5.00 -10.49
C GLU A 145 -18.77 -3.55 -10.99
N GLU A 146 -20.02 -3.07 -11.07
CA GLU A 146 -20.29 -1.69 -11.47
C GLU A 146 -19.78 -0.70 -10.42
N GLU A 147 -19.93 -1.02 -9.14
CA GLU A 147 -19.34 -0.23 -8.06
C GLU A 147 -17.82 -0.20 -8.16
N MET A 148 -17.17 -1.35 -8.39
CA MET A 148 -15.72 -1.40 -8.52
C MET A 148 -15.23 -0.54 -9.69
N LYS A 149 -15.97 -0.51 -10.81
CA LYS A 149 -15.64 0.33 -11.98
C LYS A 149 -15.71 1.84 -11.66
N LYS A 150 -16.64 2.29 -10.81
CA LYS A 150 -16.75 3.71 -10.41
C LYS A 150 -15.49 4.23 -9.73
N PHE A 151 -14.83 3.37 -8.96
CA PHE A 151 -13.64 3.71 -8.18
C PHE A 151 -12.34 3.19 -8.81
N SER A 152 -12.38 2.65 -10.03
CA SER A 152 -11.18 2.13 -10.70
C SER A 152 -10.09 3.19 -10.76
N ALA A 153 -8.88 2.85 -10.29
CA ALA A 153 -7.73 3.76 -10.27
C ALA A 153 -6.98 3.82 -11.63
N SER A 154 -7.61 3.33 -12.70
CA SER A 154 -7.13 3.29 -14.09
C SER A 154 -6.92 4.67 -14.72
#